data_AF-V9IDM0-F1
#
_entry.id   AF-V9IDM0-F1
#
_cell.length_a   1.000
_cell.length_b   1.000
_cell.length_c   1.000
_cell.angle_alpha   90.00
_cell.angle_beta   90.00
_cell.angle_gamma   90.00
#
_symmetry.space_group_name_H-M   'P 1'
#
loop_
_entity.id
_entity.type
_entity.pdbx_description
1 polymer ?
#
loop_
_entity_poly.entity_id
_entity_poly.type
_entity_poly.pdbx_seq_one_letter_code
_entity_poly.pdbx_strand_id
1 'polypeptide(L)'
;MTSKKGHTLRIESEIDKNREEGNWKKVIELAEHLKVQYPSNECLANFLCGEGRLESFLEQTPPIDANIGKARNGLQETRRYLILAANEKDKQALVVLDAHLLLGKLHYAMGMYEEALKHYQQAELHTLTEKPLPCRSLRIIAESYAIKGLCLEKLPPNSKSKYKIAEWQEQIIKCYEIAGDLTLVYLQEQDKLAMQHQNGTSTVNSNNAGDIIGLLVECDKT
;
A
#
# COMPACT_ATOMS: atom_id res chain seq x y z
N MET A 1 -27.69 21.54 -7.94
CA MET A 1 -27.01 20.29 -7.50
C MET A 1 -25.54 20.48 -7.10
N THR A 2 -24.97 21.69 -7.18
CA THR A 2 -23.54 21.98 -6.90
C THR A 2 -23.08 21.65 -5.46
N SER A 3 -23.89 21.99 -4.45
CA SER A 3 -23.53 21.84 -3.02
C SER A 3 -23.08 20.43 -2.63
N LYS A 4 -23.78 19.37 -3.06
CA LYS A 4 -23.44 17.99 -2.68
C LYS A 4 -22.00 17.60 -3.06
N LYS A 5 -21.53 18.00 -4.25
CA LYS A 5 -20.18 17.66 -4.76
C LYS A 5 -19.08 18.43 -4.01
N GLY A 6 -19.34 19.69 -3.65
CA GLY A 6 -18.40 20.46 -2.81
C GLY A 6 -18.24 19.87 -1.40
N HIS A 7 -19.30 19.28 -0.86
CA HIS A 7 -19.24 18.60 0.43
C HIS A 7 -18.50 17.24 0.34
N THR A 8 -18.63 16.50 -0.76
CA THR A 8 -17.83 15.28 -1.02
C THR A 8 -16.33 15.61 -1.07
N LEU A 9 -15.95 16.60 -1.88
CA LEU A 9 -14.55 17.05 -2.03
C LEU A 9 -13.93 17.50 -0.70
N ARG A 10 -14.72 18.08 0.21
CA ARG A 10 -14.25 18.45 1.56
C ARG A 10 -13.97 17.22 2.43
N ILE A 11 -14.82 16.18 2.36
CA ILE A 11 -14.58 14.92 3.08
C ILE A 11 -13.36 14.21 2.51
N GLU A 12 -13.21 14.17 1.17
CA GLU A 12 -12.05 13.57 0.50
C GLU A 12 -10.74 14.27 0.88
N SER A 13 -10.73 15.61 0.94
CA SER A 13 -9.56 16.38 1.44
C SER A 13 -9.27 16.20 2.93
N GLU A 14 -10.30 16.01 3.78
CA GLU A 14 -10.09 15.69 5.20
C GLU A 14 -9.55 14.26 5.38
N ILE A 15 -10.01 13.31 4.55
CA ILE A 15 -9.52 11.93 4.48
C ILE A 15 -8.04 11.91 4.10
N ASP A 16 -7.65 12.53 2.98
CA ASP A 16 -6.27 12.47 2.50
C ASP A 16 -5.29 13.10 3.50
N LYS A 17 -5.66 14.22 4.13
CA LYS A 17 -4.88 14.79 5.24
C LYS A 17 -4.68 13.78 6.38
N ASN A 18 -5.74 13.09 6.83
CA ASN A 18 -5.61 12.09 7.91
C ASN A 18 -4.83 10.84 7.46
N ARG A 19 -4.80 10.52 6.15
CA ARG A 19 -3.97 9.48 5.52
C ARG A 19 -2.50 9.88 5.34
N GLU A 20 -2.14 11.14 5.58
CA GLU A 20 -0.76 11.65 5.65
C GLU A 20 -0.29 11.75 7.11
N GLU A 21 -1.14 12.25 8.02
CA GLU A 21 -0.85 12.36 9.45
C GLU A 21 -0.75 10.99 10.18
N GLY A 22 -1.20 9.89 9.54
CA GLY A 22 -1.26 8.55 10.14
C GLY A 22 -2.48 8.32 11.03
N ASN A 23 -3.50 9.18 10.94
CA ASN A 23 -4.70 9.12 11.79
C ASN A 23 -5.74 8.15 11.21
N TRP A 24 -5.35 6.87 11.07
CA TRP A 24 -6.15 5.83 10.42
C TRP A 24 -7.54 5.65 11.02
N LYS A 25 -7.69 5.83 12.34
CA LYS A 25 -9.00 5.83 13.00
C LYS A 25 -9.94 6.87 12.37
N LYS A 26 -9.46 8.10 12.17
CA LYS A 26 -10.25 9.18 11.55
C LYS A 26 -10.51 8.93 10.07
N VAL A 27 -9.55 8.31 9.35
CA VAL A 27 -9.76 7.86 7.96
C VAL A 27 -10.94 6.88 7.88
N ILE A 28 -11.00 5.88 8.76
CA ILE A 28 -12.10 4.90 8.82
C ILE A 28 -13.44 5.59 9.15
N GLU A 29 -13.48 6.45 10.18
CA GLU A 29 -14.68 7.22 10.54
C GLU A 29 -15.23 8.05 9.36
N LEU A 30 -14.35 8.72 8.61
CA LEU A 30 -14.72 9.54 7.46
C LEU A 30 -15.13 8.69 6.25
N ALA A 31 -14.50 7.54 6.02
CA ALA A 31 -14.86 6.61 4.95
C ALA A 31 -16.23 5.94 5.21
N GLU A 32 -16.52 5.53 6.44
CA GLU A 32 -17.83 5.00 6.82
C GLU A 32 -18.92 6.07 6.68
N HIS A 33 -18.63 7.33 7.05
CA HIS A 33 -19.54 8.46 6.79
C HIS A 33 -19.72 8.77 5.29
N LEU A 34 -18.64 8.70 4.49
CA LEU A 34 -18.69 8.88 3.03
C LEU A 34 -19.64 7.85 2.39
N LYS A 35 -19.55 6.58 2.81
CA LYS A 35 -20.42 5.49 2.33
C LYS A 35 -21.90 5.74 2.65
N VAL A 36 -22.21 6.20 3.85
CA VAL A 36 -23.59 6.49 4.29
C VAL A 36 -24.20 7.67 3.53
N GLN A 37 -23.42 8.75 3.32
CA GLN A 37 -23.90 9.95 2.63
C GLN A 37 -23.93 9.81 1.09
N TYR A 38 -23.02 9.00 0.53
CA TYR A 38 -22.81 8.83 -0.90
C TYR A 38 -22.55 7.35 -1.26
N PRO A 39 -23.59 6.51 -1.39
CA PRO A 39 -23.44 5.10 -1.78
C PRO A 39 -22.70 4.87 -3.11
N SER A 40 -22.66 5.87 -4.00
CA SER A 40 -21.83 5.86 -5.23
C SER A 40 -20.32 5.75 -4.97
N ASN A 41 -19.88 6.05 -3.74
CA ASN A 41 -18.49 6.02 -3.32
C ASN A 41 -18.20 4.76 -2.48
N GLU A 42 -19.04 3.72 -2.54
CA GLU A 42 -18.87 2.49 -1.75
C GLU A 42 -17.51 1.80 -2.00
N CYS A 43 -17.03 1.68 -3.24
CA CYS A 43 -15.71 1.10 -3.51
C CYS A 43 -14.58 1.89 -2.83
N LEU A 44 -14.49 3.21 -3.06
CA LEU A 44 -13.54 4.10 -2.38
C LEU A 44 -13.65 4.01 -0.84
N ALA A 45 -14.86 3.99 -0.27
CA ALA A 45 -15.03 3.84 1.17
C ALA A 45 -14.59 2.46 1.68
N ASN A 46 -14.88 1.38 0.95
CA ASN A 46 -14.42 0.03 1.29
C ASN A 46 -12.89 -0.05 1.22
N PHE A 47 -12.27 0.55 0.20
CA PHE A 47 -10.82 0.67 0.07
C PHE A 47 -10.19 1.42 1.25
N LEU A 48 -10.69 2.62 1.58
CA LEU A 48 -10.18 3.44 2.68
C LEU A 48 -10.32 2.77 4.05
N CYS A 49 -11.44 2.07 4.29
CA CYS A 49 -11.62 1.25 5.48
C CYS A 49 -10.63 0.08 5.51
N GLY A 50 -10.35 -0.55 4.37
CA GLY A 50 -9.33 -1.60 4.25
C GLY A 50 -7.91 -1.09 4.49
N GLU A 51 -7.54 0.03 3.87
CA GLU A 51 -6.25 0.70 4.03
C GLU A 51 -6.00 1.08 5.51
N GLY A 52 -6.90 1.86 6.11
CA GLY A 52 -6.74 2.28 7.50
C GLY A 52 -6.69 1.12 8.49
N ARG A 53 -7.45 0.04 8.26
CA ARG A 53 -7.43 -1.17 9.09
C ARG A 53 -6.19 -2.05 8.86
N LEU A 54 -5.54 -1.96 7.70
CA LEU A 54 -4.28 -2.65 7.40
C LEU A 54 -3.11 -1.95 8.08
N GLU A 55 -2.95 -0.65 7.84
CA GLU A 55 -1.83 0.14 8.36
C GLU A 55 -1.85 0.15 9.90
N SER A 56 -3.02 0.45 10.52
CA SER A 56 -3.21 0.39 11.99
C SER A 56 -2.83 -0.97 12.62
N PHE A 57 -2.98 -2.06 11.86
CA PHE A 57 -2.64 -3.40 12.33
C PHE A 57 -1.13 -3.65 12.23
N LEU A 58 -0.51 -3.23 11.11
CA LEU A 58 0.93 -3.45 10.87
C LEU A 58 1.81 -2.59 11.78
N GLU A 59 1.39 -1.36 12.12
CA GLU A 59 2.02 -0.52 13.16
C GLU A 59 2.18 -1.25 14.51
N GLN A 60 1.22 -2.13 14.86
CA GLN A 60 1.21 -2.90 16.11
C GLN A 60 1.73 -4.33 15.95
N THR A 61 1.70 -4.86 14.72
CA THR A 61 2.03 -6.24 14.37
C THR A 61 2.81 -6.25 13.04
N PRO A 62 4.11 -5.92 13.05
CA PRO A 62 4.93 -5.88 11.84
C PRO A 62 4.92 -7.21 11.05
N PRO A 63 5.08 -7.18 9.72
CA PRO A 63 4.84 -8.32 8.81
C PRO A 63 5.97 -9.37 8.79
N ILE A 64 6.49 -9.72 9.98
CA ILE A 64 7.57 -10.71 10.18
C ILE A 64 7.00 -12.12 10.37
N ASP A 65 7.80 -13.17 10.09
CA ASP A 65 7.38 -14.58 10.16
C ASP A 65 6.70 -14.95 11.50
N ALA A 66 7.22 -14.43 12.62
CA ALA A 66 6.67 -14.67 13.96
C ALA A 66 5.25 -14.12 14.20
N ASN A 67 4.81 -13.15 13.38
CA ASN A 67 3.51 -12.51 13.46
C ASN A 67 2.46 -13.08 12.49
N ILE A 68 2.83 -13.95 11.54
CA ILE A 68 1.93 -14.56 10.54
C ILE A 68 0.66 -15.14 11.19
N GLY A 69 0.79 -15.82 12.33
CA GLY A 69 -0.35 -16.40 13.05
C GLY A 69 -1.33 -15.36 13.62
N LYS A 70 -0.84 -14.16 13.99
CA LYS A 70 -1.70 -13.02 14.40
C LYS A 70 -2.36 -12.40 13.17
N ALA A 71 -1.58 -12.12 12.13
CA ALA A 71 -2.06 -11.52 10.88
C ALA A 71 -3.17 -12.36 10.23
N ARG A 72 -3.00 -13.69 10.18
CA ARG A 72 -4.02 -14.63 9.67
C ARG A 72 -5.37 -14.57 10.40
N ASN A 73 -5.40 -14.11 11.66
CA ASN A 73 -6.63 -13.94 12.43
C ASN A 73 -7.15 -12.49 12.39
N GLY A 74 -6.26 -11.49 12.57
CA GLY A 74 -6.62 -10.07 12.66
C GLY A 74 -7.02 -9.43 11.33
N LEU A 75 -6.41 -9.83 10.21
CA LEU A 75 -6.61 -9.19 8.91
C LEU A 75 -7.79 -9.75 8.10
N GLN A 76 -8.59 -10.70 8.61
CA GLN A 76 -9.69 -11.31 7.86
C GLN A 76 -10.76 -10.29 7.44
N GLU A 77 -11.14 -9.38 8.34
CA GLU A 77 -12.11 -8.33 8.02
C GLU A 77 -11.51 -7.26 7.10
N THR A 78 -10.25 -6.87 7.33
CA THR A 78 -9.48 -5.99 6.44
C THR A 78 -9.43 -6.54 5.00
N ARG A 79 -9.20 -7.85 4.86
CA ARG A 79 -9.22 -8.59 3.59
C ARG A 79 -10.59 -8.53 2.92
N ARG A 80 -11.69 -8.64 3.69
CA ARG A 80 -13.05 -8.50 3.18
C ARG A 80 -13.30 -7.12 2.57
N TYR A 81 -12.88 -6.05 3.25
CA TYR A 81 -12.99 -4.68 2.74
C TYR A 81 -12.18 -4.46 1.44
N LEU A 82 -10.91 -4.88 1.41
CA LEU A 82 -10.07 -4.71 0.22
C LEU A 82 -10.52 -5.59 -0.96
N ILE A 83 -11.03 -6.82 -0.71
CA ILE A 83 -11.62 -7.67 -1.76
C ILE A 83 -12.89 -7.03 -2.35
N LEU A 84 -13.70 -6.32 -1.57
CA LEU A 84 -14.86 -5.59 -2.10
C LEU A 84 -14.45 -4.44 -3.02
N ALA A 85 -13.38 -3.71 -2.70
CA ALA A 85 -12.85 -2.66 -3.56
C ALA A 85 -12.20 -3.21 -4.84
N ALA A 86 -11.36 -4.26 -4.72
CA ALA A 86 -10.65 -4.86 -5.84
C ALA A 86 -11.54 -5.61 -6.85
N ASN A 87 -12.80 -5.94 -6.49
CA ASN A 87 -13.77 -6.54 -7.41
C ASN A 87 -14.71 -5.52 -8.09
N GLU A 88 -14.52 -4.22 -7.84
CA GLU A 88 -15.35 -3.19 -8.46
C GLU A 88 -15.13 -3.14 -9.99
N LYS A 89 -16.22 -2.97 -10.74
CA LYS A 89 -16.23 -2.98 -12.22
C LYS A 89 -16.48 -1.60 -12.82
N ASP A 90 -16.81 -0.64 -11.99
CA ASP A 90 -17.07 0.74 -12.36
C ASP A 90 -15.79 1.56 -12.58
N LYS A 91 -15.94 2.86 -12.86
CA LYS A 91 -14.88 3.79 -13.31
C LYS A 91 -13.77 4.08 -12.28
N GLN A 92 -13.70 3.37 -11.15
CA GLN A 92 -12.73 3.58 -10.07
C GLN A 92 -11.44 2.78 -10.26
N ALA A 93 -10.95 2.66 -11.50
CA ALA A 93 -9.82 1.77 -11.86
C ALA A 93 -8.56 1.97 -10.99
N LEU A 94 -8.20 3.21 -10.63
CA LEU A 94 -7.06 3.47 -9.74
C LEU A 94 -7.27 2.89 -8.33
N VAL A 95 -8.49 2.97 -7.78
CA VAL A 95 -8.85 2.39 -6.47
C VAL A 95 -8.80 0.86 -6.52
N VAL A 96 -9.20 0.25 -7.65
CA VAL A 96 -9.10 -1.20 -7.87
C VAL A 96 -7.64 -1.66 -7.91
N LEU A 97 -6.77 -0.92 -8.59
CA LEU A 97 -5.33 -1.19 -8.66
C LEU A 97 -4.67 -1.03 -7.27
N ASP A 98 -4.90 0.09 -6.57
CA ASP A 98 -4.39 0.31 -5.21
C ASP A 98 -4.92 -0.76 -4.23
N ALA A 99 -6.18 -1.19 -4.37
CA ALA A 99 -6.74 -2.28 -3.56
C ALA A 99 -6.01 -3.61 -3.80
N HIS A 100 -5.60 -3.91 -5.04
CA HIS A 100 -4.74 -5.07 -5.31
C HIS A 100 -3.34 -4.91 -4.72
N LEU A 101 -2.73 -3.73 -4.74
CA LEU A 101 -1.42 -3.48 -4.10
C LEU A 101 -1.48 -3.72 -2.58
N LEU A 102 -2.51 -3.20 -1.91
CA LEU A 102 -2.74 -3.43 -0.48
C LEU A 102 -3.13 -4.88 -0.16
N LEU A 103 -3.84 -5.58 -1.06
CA LEU A 103 -4.05 -7.03 -0.94
C LEU A 103 -2.73 -7.80 -1.04
N GLY A 104 -1.76 -7.34 -1.85
CA GLY A 104 -0.40 -7.87 -1.85
C GLY A 104 0.26 -7.78 -0.47
N LYS A 105 0.31 -6.55 0.10
CA LYS A 105 0.85 -6.27 1.44
C LYS A 105 0.16 -7.12 2.54
N LEU A 106 -1.16 -7.23 2.47
CA LEU A 106 -1.97 -8.04 3.40
C LEU A 106 -1.68 -9.55 3.28
N HIS A 107 -1.58 -10.10 2.07
CA HIS A 107 -1.32 -11.53 1.89
C HIS A 107 0.12 -11.90 2.28
N TYR A 108 1.11 -11.02 2.05
CA TYR A 108 2.47 -11.19 2.57
C TYR A 108 2.48 -11.25 4.11
N ALA A 109 1.85 -10.29 4.79
CA ALA A 109 1.76 -10.29 6.26
C ALA A 109 1.06 -11.55 6.81
N MET A 110 0.13 -12.13 6.06
CA MET A 110 -0.54 -13.39 6.39
C MET A 110 0.24 -14.65 5.93
N GLY A 111 1.46 -14.52 5.40
CA GLY A 111 2.26 -15.65 4.90
C GLY A 111 1.55 -16.42 3.78
N MET A 112 1.00 -15.71 2.80
CA MET A 112 0.34 -16.23 1.59
C MET A 112 1.02 -15.61 0.36
N TYR A 113 2.26 -16.03 0.10
CA TYR A 113 3.17 -15.39 -0.85
C TYR A 113 2.69 -15.52 -2.31
N GLU A 114 2.12 -16.67 -2.67
CA GLU A 114 1.52 -16.90 -3.99
C GLU A 114 0.31 -16.00 -4.25
N GLU A 115 -0.54 -15.76 -3.23
CA GLU A 115 -1.66 -14.82 -3.33
C GLU A 115 -1.19 -13.37 -3.47
N ALA A 116 -0.14 -12.98 -2.76
CA ALA A 116 0.44 -11.65 -2.89
C ALA A 116 0.97 -11.39 -4.32
N LEU A 117 1.72 -12.35 -4.88
CA LEU A 117 2.21 -12.29 -6.26
C LEU A 117 1.07 -12.23 -7.30
N LYS A 118 -0.02 -13.00 -7.11
CA LYS A 118 -1.21 -12.92 -7.96
C LYS A 118 -1.83 -11.51 -7.96
N HIS A 119 -1.90 -10.87 -6.80
CA HIS A 119 -2.43 -9.50 -6.72
C HIS A 119 -1.51 -8.45 -7.35
N TYR A 120 -0.18 -8.58 -7.24
CA TYR A 120 0.75 -7.69 -7.99
C TYR A 120 0.70 -7.90 -9.51
N GLN A 121 0.30 -9.10 -9.97
CA GLN A 121 -0.01 -9.34 -11.39
C GLN A 121 -1.34 -8.68 -11.79
N GLN A 122 -2.38 -8.75 -10.95
CA GLN A 122 -3.68 -8.10 -11.20
C GLN A 122 -3.63 -6.57 -11.14
N ALA A 123 -2.74 -6.00 -10.32
CA ALA A 123 -2.43 -4.58 -10.29
C ALA A 123 -1.56 -4.11 -11.47
N GLU A 124 -1.15 -5.02 -12.37
CA GLU A 124 -0.21 -4.79 -13.46
C GLU A 124 1.07 -4.03 -13.04
N LEU A 125 1.58 -4.22 -11.81
CA LEU A 125 2.56 -3.36 -11.09
C LEU A 125 3.69 -2.74 -11.95
N HIS A 126 4.18 -3.45 -12.97
CA HIS A 126 5.15 -2.95 -13.95
C HIS A 126 4.74 -1.72 -14.79
N THR A 127 3.45 -1.50 -15.06
CA THR A 127 2.96 -0.34 -15.86
C THR A 127 2.77 0.91 -15.00
N LEU A 128 2.65 0.75 -13.68
CA LEU A 128 2.38 1.85 -12.76
C LEU A 128 3.55 2.84 -12.66
N THR A 129 4.77 2.40 -12.98
CA THR A 129 6.00 3.22 -13.01
C THR A 129 6.24 3.97 -14.33
N GLU A 130 5.37 3.84 -15.34
CA GLU A 130 5.54 4.49 -16.65
C GLU A 130 5.29 6.01 -16.65
N LYS A 131 4.72 6.56 -15.57
CA LYS A 131 4.22 7.95 -15.50
C LYS A 131 4.64 8.61 -14.18
N PRO A 132 4.73 9.96 -14.12
CA PRO A 132 4.93 10.67 -12.87
C PRO A 132 3.83 10.32 -11.85
N LEU A 133 4.25 9.84 -10.68
CA LEU A 133 3.37 9.34 -9.63
C LEU A 133 3.12 10.41 -8.55
N PRO A 134 1.89 10.51 -8.01
CA PRO A 134 1.64 11.25 -6.77
C PRO A 134 2.48 10.70 -5.61
N CYS A 135 2.83 11.55 -4.64
CA CYS A 135 3.68 11.18 -3.49
C CYS A 135 3.15 9.95 -2.73
N ARG A 136 1.83 9.80 -2.56
CA ARG A 136 1.24 8.59 -1.96
C ARG A 136 1.48 7.33 -2.80
N SER A 137 1.29 7.42 -4.12
CA SER A 137 1.43 6.28 -5.02
C SER A 137 2.89 5.82 -5.10
N LEU A 138 3.87 6.73 -5.01
CA LEU A 138 5.29 6.36 -4.86
C LEU A 138 5.51 5.39 -3.69
N ARG A 139 4.98 5.71 -2.49
CA ARG A 139 5.07 4.82 -1.31
C ARG A 139 4.43 3.46 -1.57
N ILE A 140 3.16 3.43 -1.97
CA ILE A 140 2.41 2.17 -2.12
C ILE A 140 3.05 1.26 -3.18
N ILE A 141 3.57 1.85 -4.27
CA ILE A 141 4.23 1.10 -5.35
C ILE A 141 5.63 0.65 -4.90
N ALA A 142 6.41 1.48 -4.18
CA ALA A 142 7.71 1.08 -3.61
C ALA A 142 7.58 -0.10 -2.64
N GLU A 143 6.66 -0.02 -1.67
CA GLU A 143 6.33 -1.12 -0.75
C GLU A 143 5.91 -2.38 -1.51
N SER A 144 5.11 -2.23 -2.57
CA SER A 144 4.66 -3.35 -3.42
C SER A 144 5.80 -4.04 -4.15
N TYR A 145 6.82 -3.29 -4.62
CA TYR A 145 8.01 -3.87 -5.22
C TYR A 145 8.90 -4.57 -4.18
N ALA A 146 9.14 -3.98 -3.00
CA ALA A 146 9.89 -4.62 -1.93
C ALA A 146 9.24 -5.94 -1.48
N ILE A 147 7.93 -5.91 -1.21
CA ILE A 147 7.17 -7.09 -0.80
C ILE A 147 7.09 -8.15 -1.90
N LYS A 148 7.08 -7.76 -3.18
CA LYS A 148 7.18 -8.68 -4.31
C LYS A 148 8.55 -9.40 -4.35
N GLY A 149 9.64 -8.71 -4.04
CA GLY A 149 10.97 -9.33 -3.88
C GLY A 149 10.97 -10.38 -2.77
N LEU A 150 10.51 -9.99 -1.57
CA LEU A 150 10.41 -10.88 -0.40
C LEU A 150 9.49 -12.10 -0.66
N CYS A 151 8.40 -11.93 -1.42
CA CYS A 151 7.55 -13.05 -1.85
C CYS A 151 8.25 -14.00 -2.81
N LEU A 152 9.12 -13.50 -3.71
CA LEU A 152 9.87 -14.33 -4.66
C LEU A 152 10.97 -15.12 -3.96
N GLU A 153 11.64 -14.56 -2.95
CA GLU A 153 12.65 -15.24 -2.13
C GLU A 153 12.06 -16.43 -1.35
N LYS A 154 10.88 -16.24 -0.74
CA LYS A 154 10.15 -17.30 -0.03
C LYS A 154 9.66 -18.41 -0.98
N LEU A 155 9.67 -18.18 -2.30
CA LEU A 155 9.16 -19.06 -3.36
C LEU A 155 10.21 -19.36 -4.46
N PRO A 156 11.33 -20.03 -4.12
CA PRO A 156 12.37 -20.36 -5.09
C PRO A 156 11.89 -21.33 -6.18
N PRO A 157 12.38 -21.18 -7.43
CA PRO A 157 11.91 -21.99 -8.55
C PRO A 157 12.31 -23.47 -8.39
N ASN A 158 11.35 -24.38 -8.54
CA ASN A 158 11.57 -25.84 -8.51
C ASN A 158 12.43 -26.38 -9.70
N SER A 159 13.13 -25.51 -10.44
CA SER A 159 13.98 -25.88 -11.57
C SER A 159 15.45 -25.77 -11.18
N LYS A 160 16.19 -26.87 -11.32
CA LYS A 160 17.65 -26.91 -11.13
C LYS A 160 18.44 -26.32 -12.31
N SER A 161 17.77 -25.65 -13.26
CA SER A 161 18.42 -24.99 -14.38
C SER A 161 19.07 -23.68 -13.93
N LYS A 162 20.40 -23.57 -14.10
CA LYS A 162 21.16 -22.35 -13.77
C LYS A 162 20.56 -21.10 -14.42
N TYR A 163 20.05 -21.21 -15.64
CA TYR A 163 19.38 -20.12 -16.35
C TYR A 163 18.13 -19.62 -15.59
N LYS A 164 17.25 -20.54 -15.19
CA LYS A 164 16.00 -20.17 -14.47
C LYS A 164 16.24 -19.67 -13.06
N ILE A 165 17.33 -20.12 -12.42
CA ILE A 165 17.76 -19.60 -11.12
C ILE A 165 18.29 -18.16 -11.28
N ALA A 166 19.09 -17.89 -12.32
CA ALA A 166 19.57 -16.55 -12.63
C ALA A 166 18.44 -15.58 -13.01
N GLU A 167 17.50 -16.00 -13.86
CA GLU A 167 16.29 -15.26 -14.25
C GLU A 167 15.43 -14.85 -13.04
N TRP A 168 15.25 -15.75 -12.07
CA TRP A 168 14.56 -15.49 -10.81
C TRP A 168 15.34 -14.55 -9.87
N GLN A 169 16.66 -14.69 -9.79
CA GLN A 169 17.51 -13.78 -9.00
C GLN A 169 17.52 -12.36 -9.60
N GLU A 170 17.63 -12.23 -10.92
CA GLU A 170 17.50 -10.95 -11.64
C GLU A 170 16.12 -10.32 -11.39
N GLN A 171 15.06 -11.12 -11.34
CA GLN A 171 13.71 -10.65 -11.00
C GLN A 171 13.60 -10.12 -9.55
N ILE A 172 14.27 -10.76 -8.57
CA ILE A 172 14.32 -10.28 -7.18
C ILE A 172 15.11 -8.97 -7.09
N ILE A 173 16.33 -8.94 -7.63
CA ILE A 173 17.20 -7.75 -7.64
C ILE A 173 16.45 -6.56 -8.23
N LYS A 174 15.83 -6.74 -9.40
CA LYS A 174 15.04 -5.70 -10.08
C LYS A 174 13.83 -5.21 -9.29
N CYS A 175 13.26 -6.04 -8.40
CA CYS A 175 12.21 -5.58 -7.50
C CYS A 175 12.78 -4.65 -6.42
N TYR A 176 13.95 -4.94 -5.86
CA TYR A 176 14.58 -4.06 -4.86
C TYR A 176 15.19 -2.79 -5.45
N GLU A 177 15.76 -2.85 -6.66
CA GLU A 177 16.21 -1.65 -7.41
C GLU A 177 15.05 -0.65 -7.57
N ILE A 178 13.91 -1.10 -8.12
CA ILE A 178 12.74 -0.24 -8.35
C ILE A 178 12.13 0.23 -7.01
N ALA A 179 12.11 -0.62 -5.98
CA ALA A 179 11.65 -0.22 -4.64
C ALA A 179 12.54 0.88 -4.05
N GLY A 180 13.87 0.76 -4.16
CA GLY A 180 14.85 1.74 -3.70
C GLY A 180 14.73 3.07 -4.42
N ASP A 181 14.68 3.06 -5.76
CA ASP A 181 14.50 4.25 -6.59
C ASP A 181 13.21 5.01 -6.24
N LEU A 182 12.07 4.30 -6.16
CA LEU A 182 10.79 4.92 -5.81
C LEU A 182 10.77 5.44 -4.36
N THR A 183 11.45 4.76 -3.43
CA THR A 183 11.61 5.22 -2.04
C THR A 183 12.44 6.50 -1.98
N LEU A 184 13.53 6.58 -2.75
CA LEU A 184 14.36 7.79 -2.83
C LEU A 184 13.57 8.98 -3.38
N VAL A 185 12.78 8.79 -4.44
CA VAL A 185 11.90 9.85 -4.96
C VAL A 185 10.80 10.21 -3.96
N TYR A 186 10.19 9.23 -3.27
CA TYR A 186 9.21 9.47 -2.21
C TYR A 186 9.76 10.37 -1.10
N LEU A 187 10.96 10.07 -0.57
CA LEU A 187 11.62 10.86 0.46
C LEU A 187 11.92 12.28 -0.03
N GLN A 188 12.40 12.44 -1.27
CA GLN A 188 12.63 13.77 -1.87
C GLN A 188 11.35 14.59 -2.02
N GLU A 189 10.19 13.98 -2.30
CA GLU A 189 8.90 14.69 -2.30
C GLU A 189 8.43 15.04 -0.88
N GLN A 190 8.64 14.16 0.11
CA GLN A 190 8.35 14.45 1.52
C GLN A 190 9.17 15.65 2.03
N ASP A 191 10.47 15.71 1.73
CA ASP A 191 11.32 16.85 2.12
C ASP A 191 10.84 18.17 1.48
N LYS A 192 10.46 18.17 0.19
CA LYS A 192 9.89 19.34 -0.48
C LYS A 192 8.61 19.83 0.19
N LEU A 193 7.70 18.90 0.53
CA LEU A 193 6.46 19.21 1.23
C LEU A 193 6.74 19.75 2.64
N ALA A 194 7.69 19.18 3.39
CA ALA A 194 8.08 19.66 4.70
C ALA A 194 8.66 21.08 4.64
N MET A 195 9.53 21.38 3.66
CA MET A 195 10.10 22.72 3.47
C MET A 195 9.02 23.77 3.12
N GLN A 196 8.00 23.40 2.34
CA GLN A 196 6.86 24.30 2.05
C GLN A 196 6.03 24.63 3.31
N HIS A 197 5.93 23.68 4.25
CA HIS A 197 5.18 23.87 5.49
C HIS A 197 5.94 24.66 6.57
N GLN A 198 7.27 24.84 6.48
CA GLN A 198 8.06 25.52 7.53
C GLN A 198 7.73 27.01 7.77
N ASN A 199 6.86 27.63 6.96
CA ASN A 199 6.24 28.92 7.29
C ASN A 199 5.15 28.83 8.38
N GLY A 200 4.84 27.63 8.90
CA GLY A 200 4.00 27.40 10.08
C GLY A 200 4.48 26.20 10.89
N THR A 201 4.62 26.35 12.21
CA THR A 201 5.18 25.30 13.08
C THR A 201 4.33 24.02 13.12
N SER A 202 4.90 22.93 12.61
CA SER A 202 4.44 21.55 12.80
C SER A 202 5.64 20.60 12.90
N THR A 203 5.55 19.58 13.76
CA THR A 203 6.54 18.50 13.87
C THR A 203 6.30 17.42 12.81
N VAL A 204 7.33 17.03 12.06
CA VAL A 204 7.26 15.94 11.08
C VAL A 204 7.10 14.60 11.81
N ASN A 205 6.14 13.79 11.37
CA ASN A 205 5.87 12.47 11.95
C ASN A 205 6.64 11.39 11.18
N SER A 206 7.88 11.08 11.61
CA SER A 206 8.84 10.25 10.85
C SER A 206 8.44 8.78 10.65
N ASN A 207 7.35 8.31 11.28
CA ASN A 207 6.93 6.90 11.28
C ASN A 207 6.72 6.34 9.86
N ASN A 208 6.07 7.09 8.98
CA ASN A 208 5.65 6.62 7.65
C ASN A 208 6.83 6.26 6.72
N ALA A 209 8.02 6.86 6.93
CA ALA A 209 9.24 6.50 6.22
C ALA A 209 9.90 5.25 6.83
N GLY A 210 9.71 5.03 8.13
CA GLY A 210 10.24 3.90 8.89
C GLY A 210 9.71 2.54 8.41
N ASP A 211 8.48 2.46 7.89
CA ASP A 211 7.92 1.22 7.37
C ASP A 211 8.60 0.77 6.07
N ILE A 212 8.79 1.69 5.12
CA ILE A 212 9.45 1.39 3.83
C ILE A 212 10.93 1.05 4.06
N ILE A 213 11.62 1.87 4.87
CA ILE A 213 13.01 1.65 5.23
C ILE A 213 13.15 0.37 6.06
N GLY A 214 12.19 0.05 6.93
CA GLY A 214 12.15 -1.17 7.71
C GLY A 214 12.06 -2.43 6.85
N LEU A 215 11.20 -2.42 5.83
CA LEU A 215 11.10 -3.51 4.84
C LEU A 215 12.42 -3.67 4.06
N LEU A 216 13.01 -2.57 3.56
CA LEU A 216 14.28 -2.62 2.83
C LEU A 216 15.47 -3.08 3.72
N VAL A 217 15.50 -2.67 4.99
CA VAL A 217 16.48 -3.11 5.99
C VAL A 217 16.21 -4.54 6.50
N GLU A 218 15.09 -5.15 6.15
CA GLU A 218 14.86 -6.59 6.35
C GLU A 218 15.44 -7.41 5.19
N CYS A 219 15.48 -6.87 3.96
CA CYS A 219 16.19 -7.48 2.82
C CYS A 219 17.73 -7.51 3.01
N ASP A 220 18.32 -6.54 3.70
CA ASP A 220 19.77 -6.49 4.02
C ASP A 220 20.23 -7.59 5.01
N LYS A 221 19.33 -8.46 5.49
CA LYS A 221 19.60 -9.49 6.52
C LYS A 221 19.52 -10.94 6.02
N THR A 222 19.22 -11.15 4.74
CA THR A 222 19.02 -12.46 4.08
C THR A 222 20.17 -12.85 3.17
#